data_AF-A0A8C4X9Q6-F1
#
_entry.id   AF-A0A8C4X9Q6-F1
#
_cell.length_a   1.000
_cell.length_b   1.000
_cell.length_c   1.000
_cell.angle_alpha   90.00
_cell.angle_beta   90.00
_cell.angle_gamma   90.00
#
_symmetry.space_group_name_H-M   'P 1'
#
loop_
_entity.id
_entity.type
_entity.pdbx_description
1 polymer ?
#
loop_
_entity_poly.entity_id
_entity_poly.type
_entity_poly.pdbx_seq_one_letter_code
_entity_poly.pdbx_strand_id
1 'polypeptide(L)'
;MVQPNGIMGNELKSDMIGGDNSVGLRAQWFSHIPPELANNEIVQRLLAENQDLREAIRQSNMALRDRYEEMLSFRSKNRQEREFLMEKFKEARILVERLNKDKSELQSHLAVALKDNDGLKKCFQPQVCEVGQENMDEEKIVDQLEKAKKTLACSHPGEEIQSLQLLKETNEKLEVKLKELCVSNDMLQQEKQDLLAVIRKLQLESSALVGSSTLQTAVVQGKIQTVGDNVLDSQEDSSNTEELKKVVVELTEKLQAAECKITELQNNVDTFQKTAAQHQRSEAQLVKREKEQERALEKRQQALNEVTKDNESLKAQVTSLLGELQESQHSLETCQKESSTLEEKLRWMSEKLRTQEQNFEATKKQDSVALDQLRMQNQNLESALKAERHTVSEEKRKLAQLQHGYTQLFKEYDQKLKMESANKQKGLDPEDLKIQLQEAENALVLKQNLIDKLKEEAEKNRSALETVPVLTHQAEIYKADFLAERQAREKLHEQKEILQEQLHQVQVERDRLKEQLEGTSRARMEEMQQRHLENYRSPLLPHLHPHHHPQPAPYPMAGATIPFSPAQDTGARRRSFNEGQPELCCPKCQYPAPDLDTLQIHIMDCIQ
;
A
#
# COMPACT_ATOMS: atom_id res chain seq x y z
N MET A 1 -51.56 -53.40 32.81
CA MET A 1 -52.15 -53.86 34.09
C MET A 1 -52.34 -52.64 34.99
N VAL A 2 -53.41 -52.59 35.79
CA VAL A 2 -53.65 -51.76 37.01
C VAL A 2 -52.95 -50.39 37.12
N GLN A 3 -53.74 -49.31 37.02
CA GLN A 3 -53.54 -48.04 37.78
C GLN A 3 -54.33 -48.16 39.10
N PRO A 4 -54.00 -47.39 40.18
CA PRO A 4 -54.33 -45.95 40.34
C PRO A 4 -53.07 -45.07 40.53
N ASN A 5 -53.07 -43.74 40.70
CA ASN A 5 -54.11 -42.67 40.67
C ASN A 5 -53.43 -41.37 40.08
N GLY A 6 -53.92 -40.11 40.10
CA GLY A 6 -55.04 -39.43 40.77
C GLY A 6 -54.58 -38.62 42.01
N ILE A 7 -54.97 -37.35 42.27
CA ILE A 7 -55.90 -36.39 41.63
C ILE A 7 -55.38 -34.93 41.84
N MET A 8 -55.75 -34.00 40.95
CA MET A 8 -55.39 -32.55 40.89
C MET A 8 -53.91 -32.23 40.56
N GLY A 9 -53.56 -31.12 39.89
CA GLY A 9 -54.41 -30.12 39.21
C GLY A 9 -54.14 -28.67 39.64
N ASN A 10 -53.59 -27.87 38.72
CA ASN A 10 -53.55 -26.40 38.74
C ASN A 10 -52.93 -25.68 39.96
N GLU A 11 -51.59 -25.63 40.06
CA GLU A 11 -50.92 -24.50 40.76
C GLU A 11 -49.46 -24.25 40.28
N LEU A 12 -49.27 -24.09 38.96
CA LEU A 12 -47.99 -23.74 38.34
C LEU A 12 -48.14 -22.57 37.35
N LYS A 13 -48.68 -21.44 37.82
CA LYS A 13 -48.82 -20.22 37.02
C LYS A 13 -48.96 -18.91 37.80
N SER A 14 -48.01 -18.64 38.71
CA SER A 14 -47.64 -17.32 39.24
C SER A 14 -46.33 -17.45 40.04
N ASP A 15 -45.33 -16.58 39.98
CA ASP A 15 -45.08 -15.47 39.04
C ASP A 15 -43.58 -15.42 38.68
N MET A 16 -43.26 -15.12 37.42
CA MET A 16 -41.92 -14.70 36.99
C MET A 16 -41.91 -13.22 36.62
N ILE A 17 -42.48 -12.39 37.50
CA ILE A 17 -42.53 -10.94 37.42
C ILE A 17 -41.96 -10.39 38.74
N GLY A 18 -41.18 -9.31 38.67
CA GLY A 18 -40.36 -8.84 39.80
C GLY A 18 -41.17 -8.34 41.01
N GLY A 19 -40.70 -8.68 42.20
CA GLY A 19 -41.21 -8.18 43.48
C GLY A 19 -40.50 -8.82 44.68
N ASP A 20 -39.88 -8.01 45.55
CA ASP A 20 -38.98 -8.46 46.62
C ASP A 20 -39.66 -9.20 47.79
N ASN A 21 -40.98 -9.37 47.79
CA ASN A 21 -41.74 -9.84 48.95
C ASN A 21 -41.67 -11.37 49.23
N SER A 22 -40.93 -12.16 48.43
CA SER A 22 -40.81 -13.62 48.63
C SER A 22 -39.88 -14.02 49.80
N VAL A 23 -39.16 -13.09 50.42
CA VAL A 23 -38.16 -13.37 51.47
C VAL A 23 -38.79 -13.97 52.75
N GLY A 24 -40.04 -13.62 53.07
CA GLY A 24 -40.69 -13.92 54.36
C GLY A 24 -40.68 -15.41 54.77
N LEU A 25 -41.16 -16.31 53.92
CA LEU A 25 -41.23 -17.75 54.24
C LEU A 25 -39.85 -18.44 54.26
N ARG A 26 -38.87 -17.92 53.52
CA ARG A 26 -37.53 -18.54 53.44
C ARG A 26 -36.61 -18.08 54.58
N ALA A 27 -36.87 -16.94 55.20
CA ALA A 27 -36.17 -16.47 56.40
C ALA A 27 -36.53 -17.28 57.65
N GLN A 28 -37.77 -17.77 57.75
CA GLN A 28 -38.32 -18.37 58.98
C GLN A 28 -37.56 -19.62 59.48
N TRP A 29 -36.86 -20.34 58.61
CA TRP A 29 -36.03 -21.50 58.95
C TRP A 29 -34.66 -21.16 59.57
N PHE A 30 -34.27 -19.87 59.61
CA PHE A 30 -32.96 -19.43 60.12
C PHE A 30 -33.02 -18.66 61.44
N SER A 31 -34.21 -18.27 61.91
CA SER A 31 -34.37 -17.42 63.10
C SER A 31 -34.30 -18.15 64.46
N HIS A 32 -34.21 -19.49 64.47
CA HIS A 32 -34.12 -20.28 65.71
C HIS A 32 -32.90 -21.20 65.74
N ILE A 33 -31.73 -20.59 65.98
CA ILE A 33 -30.58 -21.29 66.56
C ILE A 33 -30.89 -21.45 68.07
N PRO A 34 -30.81 -22.66 68.66
CA PRO A 34 -30.97 -22.83 70.11
C PRO A 34 -29.95 -21.98 70.88
N PRO A 35 -30.33 -21.31 71.99
CA PRO A 35 -29.44 -20.39 72.71
C PRO A 35 -28.18 -21.08 73.26
N GLU A 36 -28.26 -22.39 73.52
CA GLU A 36 -27.16 -23.27 73.94
C GLU A 36 -26.08 -23.43 72.85
N LEU A 37 -26.47 -23.28 71.57
CA LEU A 37 -25.59 -23.42 70.40
C LEU A 37 -25.20 -22.08 69.77
N ALA A 38 -25.92 -20.99 70.08
CA ALA A 38 -25.67 -19.65 69.54
C ALA A 38 -24.26 -19.11 69.89
N ASN A 39 -23.69 -19.54 71.02
CA ASN A 39 -22.34 -19.17 71.47
C ASN A 39 -21.25 -20.19 71.06
N ASN A 40 -21.57 -21.20 70.25
CA ASN A 40 -20.60 -22.20 69.81
C ASN A 40 -19.82 -21.68 68.58
N GLU A 41 -18.51 -21.51 68.71
CA GLU A 41 -17.62 -20.95 67.66
C GLU A 41 -17.72 -21.70 66.33
N ILE A 42 -17.91 -23.03 66.36
CA ILE A 42 -18.04 -23.86 65.15
C ILE A 42 -19.36 -23.57 64.45
N VAL A 43 -20.45 -23.41 65.21
CA VAL A 43 -21.78 -23.06 64.68
C VAL A 43 -21.75 -21.65 64.08
N GLN A 44 -21.14 -20.68 64.77
CA GLN A 44 -20.97 -19.31 64.24
C GLN A 44 -20.16 -19.28 62.94
N ARG A 45 -19.07 -20.06 62.85
CA ARG A 45 -18.26 -20.17 61.63
C ARG A 45 -19.03 -20.79 60.47
N LEU A 46 -19.73 -21.91 60.70
CA LEU A 46 -20.57 -22.56 59.68
C LEU A 46 -21.73 -21.68 59.18
N LEU A 47 -22.23 -20.76 60.01
CA LEU A 47 -23.23 -19.76 59.64
C LEU A 47 -22.63 -18.65 58.76
N ALA A 48 -21.43 -18.15 59.10
CA ALA A 48 -20.70 -17.19 58.26
C ALA A 48 -20.36 -17.80 56.89
N GLU A 49 -19.79 -19.01 56.86
CA GLU A 49 -19.52 -19.76 55.63
C GLU A 49 -20.79 -19.99 54.79
N ASN A 50 -21.95 -20.25 55.43
CA ASN A 50 -23.23 -20.34 54.73
C ASN A 50 -23.71 -18.99 54.14
N GLN A 51 -23.40 -17.87 54.79
CA GLN A 51 -23.74 -16.54 54.31
C GLN A 51 -22.84 -16.15 53.13
N ASP A 52 -21.54 -16.40 53.23
CA ASP A 52 -20.56 -16.18 52.16
C ASP A 52 -20.86 -17.04 50.92
N LEU A 53 -21.21 -18.33 51.11
CA LEU A 53 -21.64 -19.20 50.01
C LEU A 53 -22.91 -18.69 49.32
N ARG A 54 -23.87 -18.12 50.07
CA ARG A 54 -25.08 -17.51 49.48
C ARG A 54 -24.76 -16.24 48.71
N GLU A 55 -23.81 -15.45 49.19
CA GLU A 55 -23.35 -14.24 48.52
C GLU A 55 -22.60 -14.58 47.22
N ALA A 56 -21.66 -15.52 47.27
CA ALA A 56 -20.96 -16.03 46.10
C ALA A 56 -21.92 -16.62 45.04
N ILE A 57 -22.94 -17.38 45.47
CA ILE A 57 -23.98 -17.88 44.57
C ILE A 57 -24.81 -16.73 43.97
N ARG A 58 -25.16 -15.69 44.75
CA ARG A 58 -25.89 -14.52 44.23
C ARG A 58 -25.07 -13.76 43.20
N GLN A 59 -23.81 -13.44 43.52
CA GLN A 59 -22.87 -12.74 42.63
C GLN A 59 -22.61 -13.55 41.35
N SER A 60 -22.40 -14.86 41.44
CA SER A 60 -22.25 -15.73 40.27
C SER A 60 -23.51 -15.76 39.40
N ASN A 61 -24.71 -15.71 39.99
CA ASN A 61 -25.96 -15.65 39.23
C ASN A 61 -26.21 -14.28 38.57
N MET A 62 -25.69 -13.19 39.14
CA MET A 62 -25.69 -11.87 38.49
C MET A 62 -24.71 -11.85 37.32
N ALA A 63 -23.44 -12.22 37.54
CA ALA A 63 -22.43 -12.24 36.48
C ALA A 63 -22.78 -13.18 35.30
N LEU A 64 -23.56 -14.25 35.54
CA LEU A 64 -24.10 -15.11 34.48
C LEU A 64 -25.24 -14.45 33.68
N ARG A 65 -26.06 -13.58 34.30
CA ARG A 65 -27.07 -12.77 33.59
C ARG A 65 -26.41 -11.69 32.77
N ASP A 66 -25.48 -10.95 33.36
CA ASP A 66 -24.74 -9.87 32.70
C ASP A 66 -24.05 -10.40 31.42
N ARG A 67 -23.31 -11.51 31.53
CA ARG A 67 -22.67 -12.18 30.38
C ARG A 67 -23.67 -12.73 29.34
N TYR A 68 -24.88 -13.11 29.77
CA TYR A 68 -25.93 -13.56 28.85
C TYR A 68 -26.53 -12.39 28.06
N GLU A 69 -26.76 -11.25 28.72
CA GLU A 69 -27.23 -10.01 28.08
C GLU A 69 -26.15 -9.42 27.15
N GLU A 70 -24.88 -9.45 27.56
CA GLU A 70 -23.73 -9.15 26.69
C GLU A 70 -23.75 -10.03 25.42
N MET A 71 -23.89 -11.36 25.58
CA MET A 71 -23.94 -12.30 24.45
C MET A 71 -25.12 -12.03 23.52
N LEU A 72 -26.30 -11.71 24.06
CA LEU A 72 -27.47 -11.32 23.26
C LEU A 72 -27.21 -10.01 22.50
N SER A 73 -26.60 -9.01 23.15
CA SER A 73 -26.23 -7.74 22.51
C SER A 73 -25.21 -7.95 21.38
N PHE A 74 -24.23 -8.83 21.58
CA PHE A 74 -23.21 -9.18 20.59
C PHE A 74 -23.81 -9.91 19.40
N ARG A 75 -24.69 -10.89 19.64
CA ARG A 75 -25.45 -11.58 18.56
C ARG A 75 -26.29 -10.59 17.75
N SER A 76 -26.92 -9.62 18.40
CA SER A 76 -27.70 -8.57 17.74
C SER A 76 -26.82 -7.67 16.85
N LYS A 77 -25.70 -7.16 17.38
CA LYS A 77 -24.73 -6.33 16.63
C LYS A 77 -24.13 -7.07 15.43
N ASN A 78 -23.65 -8.30 15.63
CA ASN A 78 -23.09 -9.15 14.57
C ASN A 78 -24.14 -9.45 13.47
N ARG A 79 -25.42 -9.59 13.84
CA ARG A 79 -26.51 -9.69 12.86
C ARG A 79 -26.68 -8.39 12.05
N GLN A 80 -26.75 -7.23 12.72
CA GLN A 80 -26.88 -5.93 12.07
C GLN A 80 -25.69 -5.63 11.14
N GLU A 81 -24.47 -5.98 11.55
CA GLU A 81 -23.25 -5.86 10.76
C GLU A 81 -23.29 -6.73 9.49
N ARG A 82 -23.75 -7.99 9.61
CA ARG A 82 -23.97 -8.87 8.44
C ARG A 82 -25.06 -8.32 7.50
N GLU A 83 -26.15 -7.80 8.05
CA GLU A 83 -27.23 -7.19 7.26
C GLU A 83 -26.74 -5.94 6.51
N PHE A 84 -25.94 -5.08 7.17
CA PHE A 84 -25.26 -3.94 6.53
C PHE A 84 -24.28 -4.36 5.44
N LEU A 85 -23.40 -5.34 5.71
CA LEU A 85 -22.45 -5.86 4.72
C LEU A 85 -23.18 -6.46 3.51
N MET A 86 -24.24 -7.24 3.72
CA MET A 86 -25.06 -7.76 2.63
C MET A 86 -25.68 -6.65 1.78
N GLU A 87 -26.15 -5.55 2.37
CA GLU A 87 -26.67 -4.41 1.61
C GLU A 87 -25.56 -3.72 0.80
N LYS A 88 -24.36 -3.52 1.38
CA LYS A 88 -23.21 -2.97 0.66
C LYS A 88 -22.72 -3.87 -0.47
N PHE A 89 -22.80 -5.20 -0.33
CA PHE A 89 -22.55 -6.12 -1.44
C PHE A 89 -23.62 -6.03 -2.55
N LYS A 90 -24.90 -5.77 -2.23
CA LYS A 90 -25.93 -5.50 -3.25
C LYS A 90 -25.66 -4.19 -3.97
N GLU A 91 -25.37 -3.11 -3.24
CA GLU A 91 -25.03 -1.79 -3.81
C GLU A 91 -23.84 -1.89 -4.78
N ALA A 92 -22.75 -2.53 -4.33
CA ALA A 92 -21.56 -2.75 -5.15
C ALA A 92 -21.86 -3.62 -6.39
N ARG A 93 -22.67 -4.68 -6.24
CA ARG A 93 -23.11 -5.52 -7.36
C ARG A 93 -23.93 -4.72 -8.38
N ILE A 94 -24.90 -3.92 -7.94
CA ILE A 94 -25.73 -3.08 -8.82
C ILE A 94 -24.88 -2.05 -9.56
N LEU A 95 -23.86 -1.49 -8.89
CA LEU A 95 -22.89 -0.58 -9.53
C LEU A 95 -22.06 -1.31 -10.61
N VAL A 96 -21.57 -2.52 -10.34
CA VAL A 96 -20.83 -3.34 -11.31
C VAL A 96 -21.71 -3.79 -12.48
N GLU A 97 -22.97 -4.16 -12.23
CA GLU A 97 -23.94 -4.49 -13.28
C GLU A 97 -24.22 -3.27 -14.19
N ARG A 98 -24.32 -2.06 -13.62
CA ARG A 98 -24.43 -0.81 -14.38
C ARG A 98 -23.16 -0.53 -15.19
N LEU A 99 -21.99 -0.51 -14.57
CA LEU A 99 -20.72 -0.22 -15.25
C LEU A 99 -20.42 -1.22 -16.38
N ASN A 100 -20.83 -2.48 -16.25
CA ASN A 100 -20.74 -3.46 -17.34
C ASN A 100 -21.71 -3.16 -18.50
N LYS A 101 -22.91 -2.66 -18.23
CA LYS A 101 -23.85 -2.18 -19.26
C LYS A 101 -23.28 -0.94 -19.98
N ASP A 102 -22.83 0.05 -19.22
CA ASP A 102 -22.25 1.29 -19.75
C ASP A 102 -20.99 0.98 -20.60
N LYS A 103 -20.13 0.07 -20.14
CA LYS A 103 -18.99 -0.45 -20.90
C LYS A 103 -19.40 -1.16 -22.19
N SER A 104 -20.47 -1.96 -22.17
CA SER A 104 -20.98 -2.66 -23.36
C SER A 104 -21.54 -1.68 -24.39
N GLU A 105 -22.21 -0.61 -23.93
CA GLU A 105 -22.72 0.47 -24.78
C GLU A 105 -21.55 1.27 -25.39
N LEU A 106 -20.54 1.62 -24.61
CA LEU A 106 -19.30 2.26 -25.11
C LEU A 106 -18.54 1.38 -26.11
N GLN A 107 -18.47 0.07 -25.89
CA GLN A 107 -17.88 -0.88 -26.84
C GLN A 107 -18.68 -0.97 -28.15
N SER A 108 -20.02 -0.90 -28.07
CA SER A 108 -20.89 -0.82 -29.25
C SER A 108 -20.67 0.49 -30.03
N HIS A 109 -20.62 1.64 -29.34
CA HIS A 109 -20.32 2.93 -29.96
C HIS A 109 -18.93 2.97 -30.63
N LEU A 110 -17.91 2.38 -30.00
CA LEU A 110 -16.58 2.20 -30.62
C LEU A 110 -16.64 1.31 -31.87
N ALA A 111 -17.36 0.19 -31.82
CA ALA A 111 -17.51 -0.71 -32.98
C ALA A 111 -18.25 -0.05 -34.16
N VAL A 112 -19.21 0.84 -33.88
CA VAL A 112 -19.88 1.67 -34.90
C VAL A 112 -18.89 2.71 -35.46
N ALA A 113 -18.22 3.50 -34.61
CA ALA A 113 -17.28 4.53 -35.05
C ALA A 113 -16.08 3.97 -35.85
N LEU A 114 -15.66 2.73 -35.58
CA LEU A 114 -14.66 2.01 -36.38
C LEU A 114 -15.21 1.61 -37.76
N LYS A 115 -16.44 1.07 -37.83
CA LYS A 115 -17.11 0.75 -39.10
C LYS A 115 -17.36 1.99 -39.97
N ASP A 116 -17.70 3.11 -39.36
CA ASP A 116 -17.89 4.38 -40.07
C ASP A 116 -16.55 4.92 -40.63
N ASN A 117 -15.46 4.79 -39.88
CA ASN A 117 -14.11 5.11 -40.36
C ASN A 117 -13.67 4.23 -41.55
N ASP A 118 -13.92 2.92 -41.49
CA ASP A 118 -13.61 2.02 -42.61
C ASP A 118 -14.57 2.22 -43.80
N GLY A 119 -15.80 2.71 -43.55
CA GLY A 119 -16.71 3.24 -44.56
C GLY A 119 -16.12 4.44 -45.31
N LEU A 120 -15.55 5.42 -44.58
CA LEU A 120 -14.86 6.56 -45.21
C LEU A 120 -13.61 6.12 -45.98
N LYS A 121 -12.79 5.19 -45.45
CA LYS A 121 -11.62 4.66 -46.17
C LYS A 121 -11.98 4.01 -47.51
N LYS A 122 -13.11 3.28 -47.57
CA LYS A 122 -13.59 2.65 -48.80
C LYS A 122 -14.00 3.64 -49.90
N CYS A 123 -14.08 4.94 -49.61
CA CYS A 123 -14.31 5.97 -50.62
C CYS A 123 -13.03 6.37 -51.40
N PHE A 124 -11.84 5.97 -50.94
CA PHE A 124 -10.54 6.35 -51.55
C PHE A 124 -9.52 5.21 -51.59
N GLN A 125 -9.63 4.28 -52.57
CA GLN A 125 -8.50 3.85 -53.42
C GLN A 125 -8.94 2.88 -54.55
N PRO A 126 -8.17 2.77 -55.66
CA PRO A 126 -8.56 1.96 -56.82
C PRO A 126 -7.95 0.55 -56.84
N GLN A 127 -8.82 -0.44 -57.04
CA GLN A 127 -8.67 -1.60 -57.94
C GLN A 127 -7.27 -2.24 -58.11
N VAL A 128 -6.99 -3.28 -57.32
CA VAL A 128 -6.11 -4.42 -57.70
C VAL A 128 -6.83 -5.72 -57.29
N CYS A 129 -6.59 -6.82 -58.01
CA CYS A 129 -7.42 -8.02 -58.00
C CYS A 129 -7.12 -9.04 -56.88
N GLU A 130 -8.02 -10.04 -56.81
CA GLU A 130 -8.14 -11.14 -55.85
C GLU A 130 -6.90 -12.05 -55.72
N VAL A 131 -6.68 -12.61 -54.52
CA VAL A 131 -6.89 -14.04 -54.19
C VAL A 131 -6.54 -14.27 -52.71
N GLY A 132 -7.34 -15.09 -52.00
CA GLY A 132 -7.04 -15.52 -50.62
C GLY A 132 -8.15 -15.28 -49.61
N GLN A 133 -9.26 -16.02 -49.70
CA GLN A 133 -10.30 -16.03 -48.66
C GLN A 133 -10.01 -17.12 -47.62
N GLU A 134 -9.61 -16.74 -46.41
CA GLU A 134 -9.69 -17.61 -45.22
C GLU A 134 -10.37 -16.88 -44.04
N ASN A 135 -11.61 -16.42 -44.28
CA ASN A 135 -12.50 -16.01 -43.19
C ASN A 135 -13.03 -17.26 -42.48
N MET A 136 -12.38 -17.66 -41.39
CA MET A 136 -12.84 -18.74 -40.52
C MET A 136 -12.82 -18.31 -39.04
N ASP A 137 -13.84 -18.75 -38.31
CA ASP A 137 -13.85 -18.97 -36.86
C ASP A 137 -14.05 -17.80 -35.86
N GLU A 138 -14.47 -16.60 -36.28
CA GLU A 138 -15.05 -15.63 -35.31
C GLU A 138 -16.39 -16.11 -34.72
N GLU A 139 -17.27 -16.69 -35.54
CA GLU A 139 -18.61 -17.15 -35.09
C GLU A 139 -18.52 -18.34 -34.11
N LYS A 140 -17.48 -19.18 -34.21
CA LYS A 140 -17.22 -20.28 -33.26
C LYS A 140 -16.84 -19.79 -31.86
N ILE A 141 -16.32 -18.58 -31.71
CA ILE A 141 -15.91 -18.05 -30.40
C ILE A 141 -17.15 -17.66 -29.58
N VAL A 142 -18.18 -17.10 -30.23
CA VAL A 142 -19.45 -16.72 -29.58
C VAL A 142 -20.22 -17.96 -29.11
N ASP A 143 -20.36 -18.98 -29.96
CA ASP A 143 -21.03 -20.23 -29.62
C ASP A 143 -20.27 -21.04 -28.53
N GLN A 144 -18.94 -20.94 -28.46
CA GLN A 144 -18.16 -21.46 -27.34
C GLN A 144 -18.40 -20.68 -26.04
N LEU A 145 -18.48 -19.35 -26.10
CA LEU A 145 -18.75 -18.51 -24.93
C LEU A 145 -20.16 -18.75 -24.36
N GLU A 146 -21.14 -18.97 -25.22
CA GLU A 146 -22.52 -19.26 -24.84
C GLU A 146 -22.71 -20.71 -24.33
N LYS A 147 -21.93 -21.67 -24.84
CA LYS A 147 -21.80 -23.02 -24.25
C LYS A 147 -21.13 -22.98 -22.87
N ALA A 148 -20.04 -22.24 -22.69
CA ALA A 148 -19.37 -22.09 -21.40
C ALA A 148 -20.32 -21.52 -20.32
N LYS A 149 -21.13 -20.51 -20.70
CA LYS A 149 -22.21 -19.95 -19.86
C LYS A 149 -23.26 -20.98 -19.42
N LYS A 150 -23.40 -22.09 -20.14
CA LYS A 150 -24.39 -23.16 -19.88
C LYS A 150 -23.82 -24.32 -19.04
N THR A 151 -22.50 -24.53 -19.07
CA THR A 151 -21.80 -25.54 -18.23
C THR A 151 -21.68 -25.09 -16.78
N LEU A 152 -21.60 -23.78 -16.53
CA LEU A 152 -21.50 -23.12 -15.21
C LEU A 152 -22.64 -23.42 -14.20
N ALA A 153 -23.58 -24.32 -14.53
CA ALA A 153 -24.63 -24.81 -13.64
C ALA A 153 -24.27 -26.11 -12.89
N CYS A 154 -23.16 -26.79 -13.22
CA CYS A 154 -22.78 -28.09 -12.64
C CYS A 154 -21.32 -28.16 -12.16
N SER A 155 -21.12 -27.94 -10.86
CA SER A 155 -19.99 -28.36 -10.00
C SER A 155 -18.75 -29.05 -10.59
N HIS A 156 -17.57 -28.43 -10.47
CA HIS A 156 -16.39 -28.98 -9.75
C HIS A 156 -15.28 -27.92 -9.56
N PRO A 157 -14.41 -28.01 -8.51
CA PRO A 157 -13.49 -26.94 -8.11
C PRO A 157 -12.16 -26.88 -8.91
N GLY A 158 -12.11 -27.45 -10.13
CA GLY A 158 -10.91 -27.42 -10.98
C GLY A 158 -10.80 -26.17 -11.86
N GLU A 159 -11.94 -25.68 -12.35
CA GLU A 159 -12.00 -24.65 -13.41
C GLU A 159 -11.72 -23.23 -12.88
N GLU A 160 -11.92 -22.98 -11.58
CA GLU A 160 -11.55 -21.72 -10.93
C GLU A 160 -10.05 -21.43 -11.03
N ILE A 161 -9.19 -22.46 -10.90
CA ILE A 161 -7.72 -22.30 -10.94
C ILE A 161 -7.29 -21.83 -12.34
N GLN A 162 -7.80 -22.46 -13.39
CA GLN A 162 -7.46 -22.11 -14.77
C GLN A 162 -8.02 -20.74 -15.17
N SER A 163 -9.22 -20.40 -14.66
CA SER A 163 -9.82 -19.07 -14.82
C SER A 163 -9.01 -17.97 -14.12
N LEU A 164 -8.57 -18.21 -12.88
CA LEU A 164 -7.70 -17.31 -12.12
C LEU A 164 -6.33 -17.13 -12.77
N GLN A 165 -5.79 -18.18 -13.41
CA GLN A 165 -4.51 -18.12 -14.09
C GLN A 165 -4.58 -17.25 -15.36
N LEU A 166 -5.66 -17.36 -16.14
CA LEU A 166 -5.92 -16.48 -17.29
C LEU A 166 -6.20 -15.02 -16.86
N LEU A 167 -6.86 -14.83 -15.71
CA LEU A 167 -7.05 -13.51 -15.10
C LEU A 167 -5.73 -12.89 -14.62
N LYS A 168 -4.80 -13.70 -14.08
CA LYS A 168 -3.45 -13.23 -13.74
C LYS A 168 -2.67 -12.78 -14.98
N GLU A 169 -2.61 -13.62 -16.02
CA GLU A 169 -1.92 -13.26 -17.27
C GLU A 169 -2.49 -12.00 -17.93
N THR A 170 -3.81 -11.80 -17.90
CA THR A 170 -4.44 -10.60 -18.46
C THR A 170 -4.23 -9.36 -17.60
N ASN A 171 -4.20 -9.49 -16.27
CA ASN A 171 -3.82 -8.40 -15.38
C ASN A 171 -2.34 -8.01 -15.55
N GLU A 172 -1.43 -8.98 -15.63
CA GLU A 172 0.01 -8.75 -15.86
C GLU A 172 0.27 -8.05 -17.22
N LYS A 173 -0.42 -8.47 -18.28
CA LYS A 173 -0.38 -7.81 -19.60
C LYS A 173 -0.99 -6.39 -19.57
N LEU A 174 -1.92 -6.09 -18.66
CA LEU A 174 -2.45 -4.75 -18.45
C LEU A 174 -1.50 -3.88 -17.62
N GLU A 175 -0.85 -4.44 -16.59
CA GLU A 175 0.17 -3.74 -15.81
C GLU A 175 1.39 -3.35 -16.65
N VAL A 176 1.84 -4.22 -17.54
CA VAL A 176 2.92 -3.89 -18.50
C VAL A 176 2.51 -2.72 -19.38
N LYS A 177 1.32 -2.77 -19.99
CA LYS A 177 0.80 -1.65 -20.81
C LYS A 177 0.58 -0.36 -20.03
N LEU A 178 0.22 -0.44 -18.75
CA LEU A 178 0.06 0.73 -17.90
C LEU A 178 1.43 1.35 -17.55
N LYS A 179 2.46 0.52 -17.31
CA LYS A 179 3.86 0.97 -17.15
C LYS A 179 4.41 1.61 -18.44
N GLU A 180 4.14 1.01 -19.60
CA GLU A 180 4.47 1.58 -20.93
C GLU A 180 3.80 2.95 -21.15
N LEU A 181 2.51 3.07 -20.81
CA LEU A 181 1.76 4.33 -20.92
C LEU A 181 2.22 5.40 -19.93
N CYS A 182 2.63 5.03 -18.71
CA CYS A 182 3.27 5.96 -17.77
C CYS A 182 4.57 6.52 -18.36
N VAL A 183 5.50 5.67 -18.80
CA VAL A 183 6.78 6.10 -19.41
C VAL A 183 6.53 6.98 -20.64
N SER A 184 5.54 6.65 -21.49
CA SER A 184 5.17 7.48 -22.63
C SER A 184 4.59 8.85 -22.23
N ASN A 185 3.84 8.93 -21.12
CA ASN A 185 3.30 10.18 -20.59
C ASN A 185 4.40 11.05 -19.97
N ASP A 186 5.33 10.45 -19.23
CA ASP A 186 6.48 11.14 -18.65
C ASP A 186 7.39 11.73 -19.75
N MET A 187 7.63 10.98 -20.83
CA MET A 187 8.34 11.48 -22.02
C MET A 187 7.63 12.66 -22.69
N LEU A 188 6.30 12.58 -22.88
CA LEU A 188 5.51 13.68 -23.45
C LEU A 188 5.44 14.90 -22.51
N GLN A 189 5.50 14.70 -21.19
CA GLN A 189 5.63 15.79 -20.21
C GLN A 189 7.02 16.43 -20.24
N GLN A 190 8.07 15.67 -20.53
CA GLN A 190 9.42 16.20 -20.73
C GLN A 190 9.49 17.02 -22.02
N GLU A 191 9.03 16.49 -23.16
CA GLU A 191 8.94 17.24 -24.43
C GLU A 191 8.13 18.54 -24.28
N LYS A 192 7.02 18.50 -23.53
CA LYS A 192 6.23 19.69 -23.20
C LYS A 192 7.02 20.72 -22.39
N GLN A 193 7.83 20.29 -21.42
CA GLN A 193 8.68 21.19 -20.62
C GLN A 193 9.80 21.79 -21.47
N ASP A 194 10.43 21.00 -22.34
CA ASP A 194 11.50 21.46 -23.22
C ASP A 194 10.98 22.45 -24.27
N LEU A 195 9.80 22.20 -24.85
CA LEU A 195 9.11 23.15 -25.73
C LEU A 195 8.73 24.45 -25.00
N LEU A 196 8.28 24.39 -23.74
CA LEU A 196 8.03 25.58 -22.93
C LEU A 196 9.33 26.35 -22.61
N ALA A 197 10.45 25.67 -22.41
CA ALA A 197 11.76 26.30 -22.25
C ALA A 197 12.22 27.01 -23.54
N VAL A 198 12.03 26.39 -24.71
CA VAL A 198 12.28 27.00 -26.02
C VAL A 198 11.39 28.23 -26.25
N ILE A 199 10.08 28.14 -25.95
CA ILE A 199 9.15 29.29 -26.04
C ILE A 199 9.62 30.43 -25.12
N ARG A 200 9.97 30.14 -23.86
CA ARG A 200 10.50 31.15 -22.92
C ARG A 200 11.81 31.77 -23.42
N LYS A 201 12.69 31.00 -24.06
CA LYS A 201 13.93 31.52 -24.67
C LYS A 201 13.62 32.45 -25.85
N LEU A 202 12.75 32.05 -26.77
CA LEU A 202 12.31 32.87 -27.91
C LEU A 202 11.59 34.16 -27.46
N GLN A 203 10.84 34.13 -26.35
CA GLN A 203 10.24 35.32 -25.75
C GLN A 203 11.27 36.29 -25.19
N LEU A 204 12.37 35.79 -24.61
CA LEU A 204 13.50 36.62 -24.15
C LEU A 204 14.33 37.18 -25.32
N GLU A 205 14.54 36.40 -26.37
CA GLU A 205 15.22 36.86 -27.59
C GLU A 205 14.36 37.91 -28.34
N SER A 206 13.03 37.76 -28.33
CA SER A 206 12.10 38.75 -28.87
C SER A 206 12.08 40.05 -28.05
N SER A 207 12.17 40.00 -26.72
CA SER A 207 12.16 41.21 -25.88
C SER A 207 13.46 42.00 -25.98
N ALA A 208 14.58 41.34 -26.28
CA ALA A 208 15.86 41.99 -26.54
C ALA A 208 15.88 42.84 -27.83
N LEU A 209 15.04 42.54 -28.82
CA LEU A 209 15.10 43.17 -30.14
C LEU A 209 14.30 44.48 -30.27
N VAL A 210 13.47 44.84 -29.29
CA VAL A 210 12.61 46.04 -29.31
C VAL A 210 13.33 47.27 -28.70
N GLY A 211 14.52 47.09 -28.15
CA GLY A 211 15.25 48.08 -27.33
C GLY A 211 15.94 49.25 -28.04
N SER A 212 15.60 49.64 -29.28
CA SER A 212 16.20 50.81 -29.93
C SER A 212 15.41 51.38 -31.13
N SER A 213 14.73 52.51 -30.94
CA SER A 213 14.37 53.51 -32.00
C SER A 213 13.66 54.76 -31.45
N THR A 214 14.28 55.49 -30.52
CA THR A 214 13.80 56.82 -30.08
C THR A 214 14.37 57.94 -30.98
N LEU A 215 13.74 58.19 -32.13
CA LEU A 215 14.02 59.39 -32.93
C LEU A 215 13.20 60.58 -32.41
N GLN A 216 13.89 61.50 -31.72
CA GLN A 216 13.31 62.71 -31.14
C GLN A 216 13.50 63.90 -32.07
N THR A 217 12.40 64.59 -32.42
CA THR A 217 12.43 65.73 -33.36
C THR A 217 13.15 66.94 -32.75
N ALA A 218 14.27 67.34 -33.33
CA ALA A 218 15.02 68.54 -32.92
C ALA A 218 14.48 69.81 -33.61
N VAL A 219 14.31 70.87 -32.83
CA VAL A 219 13.88 72.20 -33.29
C VAL A 219 15.07 72.99 -33.84
N VAL A 220 14.89 73.68 -34.97
CA VAL A 220 15.81 74.74 -35.44
C VAL A 220 15.06 76.05 -35.52
N GLN A 221 15.54 77.06 -34.80
CA GLN A 221 15.03 78.43 -34.87
C GLN A 221 15.71 79.18 -36.03
N GLY A 222 14.93 79.92 -36.82
CA GLY A 222 15.41 80.92 -37.77
C GLY A 222 14.65 82.23 -37.55
N LYS A 223 15.36 83.34 -37.35
CA LYS A 223 14.76 84.63 -36.96
C LYS A 223 15.54 85.77 -37.63
N ILE A 224 14.86 86.59 -38.44
CA ILE A 224 15.22 87.95 -38.95
C ILE A 224 14.13 88.37 -39.99
N GLN A 225 13.88 89.64 -40.31
CA GLN A 225 13.36 90.73 -39.45
C GLN A 225 12.96 91.98 -40.31
N THR A 226 11.65 92.26 -40.40
CA THR A 226 10.95 93.57 -40.57
C THR A 226 11.31 94.60 -41.67
N VAL A 227 10.32 95.45 -42.00
CA VAL A 227 10.36 96.71 -42.79
C VAL A 227 10.47 96.51 -44.32
N GLY A 228 9.73 97.23 -45.17
CA GLY A 228 8.63 98.17 -44.95
C GLY A 228 8.32 99.04 -46.19
N ASP A 229 7.19 99.77 -46.17
CA ASP A 229 6.81 100.87 -47.08
C ASP A 229 6.63 100.58 -48.60
N ASN A 230 6.05 101.46 -49.43
CA ASN A 230 4.75 102.18 -49.39
C ASN A 230 4.55 102.96 -50.72
N VAL A 231 3.33 103.49 -50.97
CA VAL A 231 3.04 104.75 -51.74
C VAL A 231 3.22 104.82 -53.28
N LEU A 232 2.08 105.12 -53.96
CA LEU A 232 1.79 106.06 -55.10
C LEU A 232 2.63 106.01 -56.41
N ASP A 233 2.08 106.09 -57.64
CA ASP A 233 1.03 106.93 -58.30
C ASP A 233 1.60 108.20 -59.00
N SER A 234 0.86 108.78 -59.97
CA SER A 234 1.22 109.73 -61.06
C SER A 234 1.50 108.99 -62.39
N GLN A 235 0.81 109.16 -63.54
CA GLN A 235 0.01 110.25 -64.16
C GLN A 235 0.83 111.28 -64.97
N GLU A 236 0.19 111.90 -65.97
CA GLU A 236 0.64 113.05 -66.82
C GLU A 236 1.67 112.75 -67.95
N ASP A 237 1.60 113.36 -69.15
CA ASP A 237 0.46 113.95 -69.89
C ASP A 237 0.81 114.22 -71.39
N SER A 238 -0.16 114.77 -72.14
CA SER A 238 -0.03 115.82 -73.19
C SER A 238 -0.10 115.50 -74.70
N SER A 239 -1.06 116.20 -75.33
CA SER A 239 -0.89 117.08 -76.51
C SER A 239 -0.74 116.53 -77.95
N ASN A 240 -1.88 116.31 -78.60
CA ASN A 240 -2.37 117.08 -79.77
C ASN A 240 -1.49 117.26 -81.04
N THR A 241 -1.88 116.49 -82.06
CA THR A 241 -2.32 116.93 -83.43
C THR A 241 -1.47 117.86 -84.30
N GLU A 242 -1.15 117.36 -85.50
CA GLU A 242 -0.91 118.10 -86.75
C GLU A 242 -1.70 117.34 -87.84
N GLU A 243 -2.44 118.04 -88.72
CA GLU A 243 -3.75 117.54 -89.21
C GLU A 243 -3.78 116.96 -90.65
N LEU A 244 -4.80 116.12 -90.89
CA LEU A 244 -5.36 115.71 -92.20
C LEU A 244 -4.44 115.16 -93.32
N LYS A 245 -3.17 114.86 -93.05
CA LYS A 245 -2.46 113.75 -93.75
C LYS A 245 -2.01 112.64 -92.82
N LYS A 246 -1.78 112.98 -91.55
CA LYS A 246 -1.58 111.99 -90.47
C LYS A 246 -2.76 111.02 -90.38
N VAL A 247 -4.01 111.48 -90.49
CA VAL A 247 -5.24 110.71 -90.26
C VAL A 247 -5.30 109.33 -90.94
N VAL A 248 -4.78 109.16 -92.17
CA VAL A 248 -4.78 107.83 -92.83
C VAL A 248 -3.70 106.90 -92.26
N VAL A 249 -2.51 107.44 -91.97
CA VAL A 249 -1.43 106.69 -91.32
C VAL A 249 -1.77 106.42 -89.85
N GLU A 250 -2.35 107.38 -89.14
CA GLU A 250 -2.92 107.17 -87.80
C GLU A 250 -4.06 106.16 -87.82
N LEU A 251 -4.88 106.07 -88.87
CA LEU A 251 -5.92 105.04 -88.94
C LEU A 251 -5.32 103.65 -89.18
N THR A 252 -4.25 103.51 -89.98
CA THR A 252 -3.56 102.22 -90.13
C THR A 252 -2.63 101.89 -88.96
N GLU A 253 -2.01 102.86 -88.31
CA GLU A 253 -1.22 102.69 -87.07
C GLU A 253 -2.15 102.42 -85.88
N LYS A 254 -3.33 103.04 -85.78
CA LYS A 254 -4.33 102.70 -84.74
C LYS A 254 -5.02 101.39 -85.05
N LEU A 255 -5.20 101.01 -86.32
CA LEU A 255 -5.66 99.66 -86.69
C LEU A 255 -4.60 98.63 -86.31
N GLN A 256 -3.34 98.82 -86.71
CA GLN A 256 -2.25 97.88 -86.45
C GLN A 256 -1.86 97.85 -84.96
N ALA A 257 -1.92 98.98 -84.25
CA ALA A 257 -1.79 99.02 -82.80
C ALA A 257 -3.01 98.39 -82.11
N ALA A 258 -4.22 98.49 -82.66
CA ALA A 258 -5.38 97.74 -82.18
C ALA A 258 -5.26 96.24 -82.49
N GLU A 259 -4.68 95.82 -83.61
CA GLU A 259 -4.37 94.41 -83.93
C GLU A 259 -3.27 93.87 -83.01
N CYS A 260 -2.24 94.66 -82.71
CA CYS A 260 -1.26 94.36 -81.67
C CYS A 260 -1.93 94.32 -80.28
N LYS A 261 -2.86 95.22 -79.96
CA LYS A 261 -3.61 95.20 -78.69
C LYS A 261 -4.55 94.01 -78.61
N ILE A 262 -5.18 93.62 -79.72
CA ILE A 262 -6.04 92.45 -79.82
C ILE A 262 -5.20 91.20 -79.66
N THR A 263 -4.06 91.05 -80.33
CA THR A 263 -3.16 89.90 -80.17
C THR A 263 -2.49 89.85 -78.78
N GLU A 264 -2.16 91.00 -78.18
CA GLU A 264 -1.72 91.11 -76.78
C GLU A 264 -2.83 90.70 -75.82
N LEU A 265 -4.07 91.17 -76.01
CA LEU A 265 -5.24 90.76 -75.24
C LEU A 265 -5.60 89.28 -75.47
N GLN A 266 -5.41 88.73 -76.68
CA GLN A 266 -5.57 87.32 -76.99
C GLN A 266 -4.55 86.50 -76.19
N ASN A 267 -3.26 86.88 -76.23
CA ASN A 267 -2.20 86.24 -75.46
C ASN A 267 -2.43 86.35 -73.96
N ASN A 268 -2.94 87.48 -73.47
CA ASN A 268 -3.32 87.67 -72.06
C ASN A 268 -4.52 86.78 -71.68
N VAL A 269 -5.57 86.71 -72.50
CA VAL A 269 -6.69 85.78 -72.29
C VAL A 269 -6.20 84.33 -72.30
N ASP A 270 -5.29 83.97 -73.20
CA ASP A 270 -4.66 82.65 -73.27
C ASP A 270 -3.85 82.32 -72.02
N THR A 271 -3.05 83.27 -71.50
CA THR A 271 -2.29 83.06 -70.26
C THR A 271 -3.21 83.01 -69.04
N PHE A 272 -4.25 83.85 -68.97
CA PHE A 272 -5.28 83.76 -67.93
C PHE A 272 -6.08 82.45 -67.99
N GLN A 273 -6.38 81.91 -69.18
CA GLN A 273 -6.97 80.57 -69.31
C GLN A 273 -6.00 79.47 -68.84
N LYS A 274 -4.71 79.58 -69.20
CA LYS A 274 -3.67 78.62 -68.78
C LYS A 274 -3.46 78.65 -67.26
N THR A 275 -3.42 79.82 -66.63
CA THR A 275 -3.30 79.95 -65.16
C THR A 275 -4.59 79.56 -64.44
N ALA A 276 -5.77 79.89 -64.95
CA ALA A 276 -7.05 79.42 -64.40
C ALA A 276 -7.16 77.89 -64.47
N ALA A 277 -6.80 77.26 -65.59
CA ALA A 277 -6.76 75.81 -65.72
C ALA A 277 -5.70 75.16 -64.80
N GLN A 278 -4.57 75.84 -64.55
CA GLN A 278 -3.57 75.41 -63.59
C GLN A 278 -4.06 75.54 -62.14
N HIS A 279 -4.78 76.61 -61.81
CA HIS A 279 -5.45 76.78 -60.52
C HIS A 279 -6.48 75.68 -60.28
N GLN A 280 -7.41 75.45 -61.20
CA GLN A 280 -8.39 74.35 -61.10
C GLN A 280 -7.73 72.97 -60.94
N ARG A 281 -6.60 72.72 -61.62
CA ARG A 281 -5.80 71.49 -61.44
C ARG A 281 -5.17 71.41 -60.04
N SER A 282 -4.73 72.54 -59.48
CA SER A 282 -4.18 72.60 -58.12
C SER A 282 -5.25 72.42 -57.05
N GLU A 283 -6.42 73.06 -57.21
CA GLU A 283 -7.59 72.91 -56.33
C GLU A 283 -8.09 71.46 -56.35
N ALA A 284 -8.22 70.85 -57.53
CA ALA A 284 -8.59 69.44 -57.65
C ALA A 284 -7.57 68.50 -56.98
N GLN A 285 -6.28 68.84 -56.97
CA GLN A 285 -5.26 68.10 -56.21
C GLN A 285 -5.35 68.33 -54.70
N LEU A 286 -5.69 69.54 -54.24
CA LEU A 286 -5.88 69.86 -52.83
C LEU A 286 -7.13 69.14 -52.28
N VAL A 287 -8.28 69.26 -52.95
CA VAL A 287 -9.52 68.55 -52.60
C VAL A 287 -9.34 67.02 -52.65
N LYS A 288 -8.49 66.50 -53.54
CA LYS A 288 -8.12 65.08 -53.52
C LYS A 288 -7.30 64.72 -52.27
N ARG A 289 -6.26 65.49 -51.93
CA ARG A 289 -5.44 65.28 -50.73
C ARG A 289 -6.25 65.41 -49.43
N GLU A 290 -7.17 66.36 -49.37
CA GLU A 290 -8.08 66.58 -48.25
C GLU A 290 -8.98 65.35 -48.03
N LYS A 291 -9.61 64.83 -49.08
CA LYS A 291 -10.39 63.58 -49.02
C LYS A 291 -9.56 62.33 -48.72
N GLU A 292 -8.27 62.33 -49.06
CA GLU A 292 -7.33 61.27 -48.68
C GLU A 292 -6.92 61.38 -47.19
N GLN A 293 -6.78 62.59 -46.65
CA GLN A 293 -6.56 62.85 -45.22
C GLN A 293 -7.79 62.54 -44.37
N GLU A 294 -8.98 62.95 -44.80
CA GLU A 294 -10.27 62.65 -44.15
C GLU A 294 -10.46 61.14 -43.99
N ARG A 295 -10.31 60.37 -45.08
CA ARG A 295 -10.33 58.90 -45.05
C ARG A 295 -9.23 58.26 -44.20
N ALA A 296 -8.07 58.91 -44.06
CA ALA A 296 -7.01 58.44 -43.18
C ALA A 296 -7.34 58.69 -41.69
N LEU A 297 -8.02 59.81 -41.38
CA LEU A 297 -8.54 60.11 -40.05
C LEU A 297 -9.70 59.18 -39.67
N GLU A 298 -10.66 58.93 -40.57
CA GLU A 298 -11.72 57.94 -40.37
C GLU A 298 -11.17 56.55 -40.04
N LYS A 299 -10.22 56.05 -40.83
CA LYS A 299 -9.55 54.76 -40.57
C LYS A 299 -8.81 54.74 -39.25
N ARG A 300 -8.14 55.84 -38.88
CA ARG A 300 -7.44 55.97 -37.60
C ARG A 300 -8.41 55.98 -36.42
N GLN A 301 -9.58 56.59 -36.57
CA GLN A 301 -10.64 56.57 -35.56
C GLN A 301 -11.29 55.19 -35.45
N GLN A 302 -11.50 54.48 -36.57
CA GLN A 302 -11.99 53.09 -36.57
C GLN A 302 -11.02 52.17 -35.82
N ALA A 303 -9.72 52.21 -36.15
CA ALA A 303 -8.69 51.43 -35.46
C ALA A 303 -8.59 51.78 -33.96
N LEU A 304 -8.76 53.05 -33.58
CA LEU A 304 -8.81 53.46 -32.18
C LEU A 304 -10.04 52.87 -31.46
N ASN A 305 -11.21 52.90 -32.11
CA ASN A 305 -12.45 52.34 -31.59
C ASN A 305 -12.42 50.80 -31.46
N GLU A 306 -11.65 50.11 -32.30
CA GLU A 306 -11.37 48.68 -32.19
C GLU A 306 -10.48 48.40 -30.98
N VAL A 307 -9.34 49.09 -30.88
CA VAL A 307 -8.42 48.97 -29.73
C VAL A 307 -9.10 49.28 -28.40
N THR A 308 -10.07 50.21 -28.34
CA THR A 308 -10.85 50.44 -27.09
C THR A 308 -11.76 49.26 -26.74
N LYS A 309 -12.40 48.61 -27.72
CA LYS A 309 -13.25 47.42 -27.47
C LYS A 309 -12.41 46.24 -27.02
N ASP A 310 -11.24 46.03 -27.63
CA ASP A 310 -10.31 44.99 -27.22
C ASP A 310 -9.81 45.23 -25.79
N ASN A 311 -9.54 46.49 -25.44
CA ASN A 311 -9.15 46.88 -24.08
C ASN A 311 -10.27 46.63 -23.05
N GLU A 312 -11.53 46.89 -23.40
CA GLU A 312 -12.71 46.59 -22.57
C GLU A 312 -12.96 45.08 -22.45
N SER A 313 -12.81 44.33 -23.54
CA SER A 313 -12.92 42.87 -23.55
C SER A 313 -11.85 42.21 -22.68
N LEU A 314 -10.59 42.64 -22.81
CA LEU A 314 -9.48 42.17 -21.97
C LEU A 314 -9.68 42.52 -20.49
N LYS A 315 -10.22 43.71 -20.17
CA LYS A 315 -10.60 44.08 -18.80
C LYS A 315 -11.69 43.17 -18.24
N ALA A 316 -12.72 42.86 -19.02
CA ALA A 316 -13.77 41.94 -18.62
C ALA A 316 -13.22 40.52 -18.38
N GLN A 317 -12.37 40.02 -19.28
CA GLN A 317 -11.71 38.72 -19.15
C GLN A 317 -10.79 38.64 -17.91
N VAL A 318 -9.96 39.66 -17.68
CA VAL A 318 -9.12 39.75 -16.47
C VAL A 318 -9.97 39.81 -15.20
N THR A 319 -11.10 40.51 -15.23
CA THR A 319 -12.03 40.56 -14.09
C THR A 319 -12.69 39.20 -13.82
N SER A 320 -13.07 38.46 -14.86
CA SER A 320 -13.59 37.08 -14.73
C SER A 320 -12.55 36.16 -14.10
N LEU A 321 -11.32 36.14 -14.66
CA LEU A 321 -10.23 35.30 -14.18
C LEU A 321 -9.81 35.64 -12.73
N LEU A 322 -9.92 36.90 -12.31
CA LEU A 322 -9.71 37.30 -10.91
C LEU A 322 -10.83 36.80 -9.98
N GLY A 323 -12.09 36.79 -10.45
CA GLY A 323 -13.21 36.18 -9.72
C GLY A 323 -13.05 34.67 -9.59
N GLU A 324 -12.80 33.97 -10.70
CA GLU A 324 -12.53 32.52 -10.76
C GLU A 324 -11.37 32.12 -9.83
N LEU A 325 -10.29 32.93 -9.79
CA LEU A 325 -9.17 32.73 -8.87
C LEU A 325 -9.55 32.93 -7.39
N GLN A 326 -10.37 33.94 -7.09
CA GLN A 326 -10.86 34.19 -5.72
C GLN A 326 -11.82 33.09 -5.23
N GLU A 327 -12.73 32.62 -6.09
CA GLU A 327 -13.60 31.49 -5.80
C GLU A 327 -12.79 30.19 -5.59
N SER A 328 -11.82 29.92 -6.48
CA SER A 328 -10.91 28.78 -6.35
C SER A 328 -10.10 28.83 -5.06
N GLN A 329 -9.57 30.01 -4.68
CA GLN A 329 -8.86 30.18 -3.40
C GLN A 329 -9.79 29.98 -2.20
N HIS A 330 -11.01 30.53 -2.22
CA HIS A 330 -11.98 30.34 -1.13
C HIS A 330 -12.36 28.86 -0.96
N SER A 331 -12.61 28.14 -2.06
CA SER A 331 -12.85 26.69 -2.03
C SER A 331 -11.65 25.91 -1.48
N LEU A 332 -10.43 26.26 -1.90
CA LEU A 332 -9.19 25.65 -1.38
C LEU A 332 -9.06 25.87 0.13
N GLU A 333 -9.27 27.10 0.61
CA GLU A 333 -9.26 27.42 2.04
C GLU A 333 -10.32 26.65 2.84
N THR A 334 -11.53 26.46 2.27
CA THR A 334 -12.58 25.66 2.91
C THR A 334 -12.14 24.19 3.02
N CYS A 335 -11.64 23.59 1.93
CA CYS A 335 -11.16 22.20 1.96
C CYS A 335 -9.94 22.01 2.88
N GLN A 336 -9.05 23.01 3.01
CA GLN A 336 -7.94 22.98 3.97
C GLN A 336 -8.43 23.02 5.43
N LYS A 337 -9.44 23.84 5.74
CA LYS A 337 -10.10 23.90 7.05
C LYS A 337 -10.79 22.56 7.36
N GLU A 338 -11.50 21.98 6.39
CA GLU A 338 -12.13 20.66 6.54
C GLU A 338 -11.10 19.55 6.79
N SER A 339 -10.04 19.46 5.98
CA SER A 339 -8.92 18.51 6.16
C SER A 339 -8.33 18.61 7.56
N SER A 340 -8.02 19.83 8.01
CA SER A 340 -7.49 20.09 9.35
C SER A 340 -8.40 19.50 10.44
N THR A 341 -9.72 19.72 10.37
CA THR A 341 -10.65 19.13 11.35
C THR A 341 -10.79 17.61 11.24
N LEU A 342 -10.60 17.02 10.06
CA LEU A 342 -10.63 15.57 9.86
C LEU A 342 -9.35 14.92 10.40
N GLU A 343 -8.20 15.55 10.20
CA GLU A 343 -6.90 15.15 10.76
C GLU A 343 -6.88 15.25 12.30
N GLU A 344 -7.53 16.24 12.88
CA GLU A 344 -7.72 16.35 14.33
C GLU A 344 -8.64 15.25 14.88
N LYS A 345 -9.79 15.00 14.22
CA LYS A 345 -10.70 13.90 14.58
C LYS A 345 -10.02 12.53 14.45
N LEU A 346 -9.22 12.33 13.41
CA LEU A 346 -8.45 11.12 13.18
C LEU A 346 -7.39 10.94 14.28
N ARG A 347 -6.60 11.96 14.58
CA ARG A 347 -5.63 11.94 15.70
C ARG A 347 -6.30 11.62 17.03
N TRP A 348 -7.45 12.24 17.34
CA TRP A 348 -8.21 11.96 18.56
C TRP A 348 -8.75 10.51 18.61
N MET A 349 -9.28 9.99 17.50
CA MET A 349 -9.74 8.60 17.46
C MET A 349 -8.59 7.60 17.55
N SER A 350 -7.44 7.88 16.93
CA SER A 350 -6.23 7.05 17.04
C SER A 350 -5.70 7.02 18.47
N GLU A 351 -5.65 8.15 19.17
CA GLU A 351 -5.23 8.20 20.59
C GLU A 351 -6.23 7.47 21.51
N LYS A 352 -7.53 7.63 21.23
CA LYS A 352 -8.59 6.90 21.94
C LYS A 352 -8.51 5.38 21.73
N LEU A 353 -8.20 4.94 20.50
CA LEU A 353 -7.99 3.52 20.22
C LEU A 353 -6.73 3.01 20.95
N ARG A 354 -5.60 3.73 20.83
CA ARG A 354 -4.34 3.40 21.50
C ARG A 354 -4.48 3.23 23.02
N THR A 355 -5.23 4.12 23.66
CA THR A 355 -5.51 4.05 25.10
C THR A 355 -6.47 2.90 25.46
N GLN A 356 -7.43 2.56 24.60
CA GLN A 356 -8.26 1.36 24.78
C GLN A 356 -7.47 0.06 24.61
N GLU A 357 -6.55 -0.01 23.64
CA GLU A 357 -5.64 -1.15 23.41
C GLU A 357 -4.69 -1.36 24.60
N GLN A 358 -4.10 -0.27 25.13
CA GLN A 358 -3.25 -0.31 26.33
C GLN A 358 -4.02 -0.83 27.56
N ASN A 359 -5.25 -0.36 27.77
CA ASN A 359 -6.10 -0.83 28.86
C ASN A 359 -6.49 -2.31 28.69
N PHE A 360 -6.83 -2.75 27.48
CA PHE A 360 -7.15 -4.16 27.19
C PHE A 360 -5.94 -5.07 27.44
N GLU A 361 -4.74 -4.69 26.98
CA GLU A 361 -3.52 -5.46 27.21
C GLU A 361 -3.10 -5.46 28.69
N ALA A 362 -3.42 -4.41 29.45
CA ALA A 362 -3.23 -4.38 30.91
C ALA A 362 -4.17 -5.37 31.63
N THR A 363 -5.47 -5.35 31.33
CA THR A 363 -6.45 -6.31 31.89
C THR A 363 -6.08 -7.75 31.52
N LYS A 364 -5.72 -8.01 30.27
CA LYS A 364 -5.28 -9.33 29.79
C LYS A 364 -4.03 -9.84 30.55
N LYS A 365 -3.09 -8.97 30.92
CA LYS A 365 -1.94 -9.32 31.77
C LYS A 365 -2.36 -9.63 33.21
N GLN A 366 -3.27 -8.84 33.78
CA GLN A 366 -3.85 -9.11 35.09
C GLN A 366 -4.59 -10.45 35.14
N ASP A 367 -5.41 -10.74 34.12
CA ASP A 367 -6.13 -12.01 33.97
C ASP A 367 -5.18 -13.20 33.81
N SER A 368 -4.09 -13.05 33.06
CA SER A 368 -3.06 -14.09 32.94
C SER A 368 -2.42 -14.41 34.30
N VAL A 369 -2.05 -13.39 35.07
CA VAL A 369 -1.48 -13.57 36.42
C VAL A 369 -2.50 -14.20 37.37
N ALA A 370 -3.78 -13.83 37.30
CA ALA A 370 -4.84 -14.45 38.10
C ALA A 370 -5.06 -15.93 37.71
N LEU A 371 -5.03 -16.26 36.42
CA LEU A 371 -5.10 -17.65 35.94
C LEU A 371 -3.91 -18.49 36.41
N ASP A 372 -2.70 -17.93 36.40
CA ASP A 372 -1.50 -18.64 36.88
C ASP A 372 -1.49 -18.80 38.41
N GLN A 373 -1.98 -17.84 39.17
CA GLN A 373 -2.24 -17.99 40.61
C GLN A 373 -3.25 -19.12 40.89
N LEU A 374 -4.36 -19.17 40.15
CA LEU A 374 -5.37 -20.23 40.28
C LEU A 374 -4.84 -21.60 39.85
N ARG A 375 -3.98 -21.67 38.82
CA ARG A 375 -3.27 -22.91 38.42
C ARG A 375 -2.37 -23.42 39.54
N MET A 376 -1.54 -22.55 40.13
CA MET A 376 -0.68 -22.91 41.27
C MET A 376 -1.50 -23.35 42.49
N GLN A 377 -2.62 -22.68 42.78
CA GLN A 377 -3.52 -23.07 43.86
C GLN A 377 -4.12 -24.47 43.63
N ASN A 378 -4.59 -24.77 42.41
CA ASN A 378 -5.08 -26.11 42.06
C ASN A 378 -3.97 -27.17 42.18
N GLN A 379 -2.78 -26.92 41.66
CA GLN A 379 -1.64 -27.86 41.76
C GLN A 379 -1.25 -28.15 43.22
N ASN A 380 -1.31 -27.14 44.10
CA ASN A 380 -1.07 -27.32 45.53
C ASN A 380 -2.18 -28.18 46.20
N LEU A 381 -3.45 -27.92 45.87
CA LEU A 381 -4.59 -28.70 46.39
C LEU A 381 -4.59 -30.15 45.87
N GLU A 382 -4.27 -30.37 44.60
CA GLU A 382 -4.09 -31.70 44.02
C GLU A 382 -2.94 -32.47 44.69
N SER A 383 -1.83 -31.79 44.99
CA SER A 383 -0.68 -32.38 45.67
C SER A 383 -1.01 -32.78 47.11
N ALA A 384 -1.70 -31.92 47.86
CA ALA A 384 -2.21 -32.23 49.20
C ALA A 384 -3.22 -33.39 49.16
N LEU A 385 -4.18 -33.37 48.24
CA LEU A 385 -5.18 -34.42 48.07
C LEU A 385 -4.56 -35.77 47.64
N LYS A 386 -3.46 -35.74 46.88
CA LYS A 386 -2.66 -36.93 46.56
C LYS A 386 -1.93 -37.48 47.80
N ALA A 387 -1.40 -36.60 48.66
CA ALA A 387 -0.82 -37.01 49.94
C ALA A 387 -1.86 -37.63 50.88
N GLU A 388 -3.05 -37.02 51.02
CA GLU A 388 -4.14 -37.59 51.84
C GLU A 388 -4.68 -38.93 51.30
N ARG A 389 -4.73 -39.11 49.98
CA ARG A 389 -5.00 -40.43 49.39
C ARG A 389 -3.94 -41.47 49.74
N HIS A 390 -2.69 -41.06 49.93
CA HIS A 390 -1.61 -41.94 50.34
C HIS A 390 -1.71 -42.28 51.84
N THR A 391 -1.87 -41.30 52.73
CA THR A 391 -2.04 -41.51 54.19
C THR A 391 -3.24 -42.42 54.49
N VAL A 392 -4.40 -42.19 53.85
CA VAL A 392 -5.58 -43.06 54.00
C VAL A 392 -5.32 -44.50 53.51
N SER A 393 -4.49 -44.67 52.47
CA SER A 393 -4.06 -46.01 52.02
C SER A 393 -3.14 -46.70 53.03
N GLU A 394 -2.25 -45.94 53.67
CA GLU A 394 -1.35 -46.39 54.74
C GLU A 394 -2.14 -46.81 56.00
N GLU A 395 -3.05 -45.97 56.48
CA GLU A 395 -3.89 -46.26 57.65
C GLU A 395 -4.82 -47.45 57.39
N LYS A 396 -5.38 -47.59 56.18
CA LYS A 396 -6.14 -48.79 55.80
C LYS A 396 -5.28 -50.06 55.86
N ARG A 397 -3.98 -49.97 55.51
CA ARG A 397 -3.02 -51.08 55.60
C ARG A 397 -2.69 -51.44 57.05
N LYS A 398 -2.43 -50.43 57.89
CA LYS A 398 -2.21 -50.58 59.34
C LYS A 398 -3.43 -51.19 60.04
N LEU A 399 -4.64 -50.72 59.71
CA LEU A 399 -5.89 -51.28 60.23
C LEU A 399 -6.07 -52.75 59.82
N ALA A 400 -5.80 -53.12 58.57
CA ALA A 400 -5.89 -54.51 58.12
C ALA A 400 -4.86 -55.41 58.83
N GLN A 401 -3.64 -54.92 59.07
CA GLN A 401 -2.62 -55.61 59.86
C GLN A 401 -3.06 -55.80 61.32
N LEU A 402 -3.65 -54.77 61.94
CA LEU A 402 -4.17 -54.83 63.31
C LEU A 402 -5.36 -55.79 63.44
N GLN A 403 -6.29 -55.77 62.47
CA GLN A 403 -7.40 -56.72 62.39
C GLN A 403 -6.90 -58.16 62.24
N HIS A 404 -5.86 -58.39 61.42
CA HIS A 404 -5.25 -59.71 61.28
C HIS A 404 -4.56 -60.16 62.59
N GLY A 405 -3.77 -59.29 63.22
CA GLY A 405 -3.11 -59.56 64.48
C GLY A 405 -4.09 -59.87 65.62
N TYR A 406 -5.17 -59.08 65.75
CA TYR A 406 -6.26 -59.36 66.69
C TYR A 406 -6.92 -60.73 66.42
N THR A 407 -7.24 -61.01 65.15
CA THR A 407 -7.83 -62.30 64.74
C THR A 407 -6.91 -63.49 65.07
N GLN A 408 -5.59 -63.30 64.95
CA GLN A 408 -4.60 -64.33 65.24
C GLN A 408 -4.42 -64.53 66.76
N LEU A 409 -4.28 -63.45 67.54
CA LEU A 409 -4.23 -63.52 69.00
C LEU A 409 -5.48 -64.16 69.60
N PHE A 410 -6.67 -63.87 69.04
CA PHE A 410 -7.91 -64.53 69.44
C PHE A 410 -7.84 -66.05 69.21
N LYS A 411 -7.38 -66.51 68.04
CA LYS A 411 -7.18 -67.94 67.76
C LYS A 411 -6.15 -68.59 68.68
N GLU A 412 -5.04 -67.92 68.96
CA GLU A 412 -3.98 -68.42 69.84
C GLU A 412 -4.45 -68.51 71.30
N TYR A 413 -5.29 -67.57 71.76
CA TYR A 413 -5.94 -67.64 73.06
C TYR A 413 -6.94 -68.79 73.14
N ASP A 414 -7.79 -68.95 72.12
CA ASP A 414 -8.74 -70.06 71.98
C ASP A 414 -8.03 -71.43 71.95
N GLN A 415 -6.87 -71.51 71.27
CA GLN A 415 -6.00 -72.68 71.24
C GLN A 415 -5.35 -72.92 72.61
N LYS A 416 -4.86 -71.88 73.30
CA LYS A 416 -4.31 -72.02 74.65
C LYS A 416 -5.35 -72.53 75.64
N LEU A 417 -6.59 -72.05 75.62
CA LEU A 417 -7.67 -72.60 76.46
C LEU A 417 -7.95 -74.09 76.18
N LYS A 418 -7.91 -74.50 74.91
CA LYS A 418 -8.08 -75.91 74.49
C LYS A 418 -6.88 -76.78 74.87
N MET A 419 -5.66 -76.26 74.75
CA MET A 419 -4.45 -76.96 75.19
C MET A 419 -4.37 -77.03 76.72
N GLU A 420 -4.69 -75.96 77.45
CA GLU A 420 -4.65 -75.95 78.92
C GLU A 420 -5.69 -76.89 79.53
N SER A 421 -6.87 -77.03 78.92
CA SER A 421 -7.87 -78.02 79.34
C SER A 421 -7.45 -79.46 79.00
N ALA A 422 -6.82 -79.71 77.85
CA ALA A 422 -6.23 -81.02 77.54
C ALA A 422 -5.01 -81.36 78.44
N ASN A 423 -4.20 -80.37 78.79
CA ASN A 423 -3.03 -80.49 79.65
C ASN A 423 -3.42 -80.66 81.13
N LYS A 424 -4.59 -80.17 81.55
CA LYS A 424 -5.19 -80.54 82.85
C LYS A 424 -5.71 -81.98 82.88
N GLN A 425 -5.88 -82.63 81.73
CA GLN A 425 -6.17 -84.08 81.61
C GLN A 425 -4.91 -84.93 81.38
N LYS A 426 -3.79 -84.33 80.96
CA LYS A 426 -2.49 -84.96 80.75
C LYS A 426 -1.40 -84.11 81.42
N GLY A 427 -1.10 -84.39 82.68
CA GLY A 427 0.00 -83.72 83.38
C GLY A 427 1.30 -83.88 82.60
N LEU A 428 1.93 -82.76 82.25
CA LEU A 428 3.13 -82.75 81.40
C LEU A 428 4.37 -83.19 82.18
N ASP A 429 5.25 -83.90 81.50
CA ASP A 429 6.59 -84.17 82.00
C ASP A 429 7.43 -82.86 81.94
N PRO A 430 8.13 -82.46 83.02
CA PRO A 430 9.00 -81.29 82.99
C PRO A 430 10.13 -81.36 81.95
N GLU A 431 10.56 -82.54 81.51
CA GLU A 431 11.60 -82.66 80.49
C GLU A 431 11.10 -82.30 79.08
N ASP A 432 9.81 -82.51 78.76
CA ASP A 432 9.20 -82.06 77.50
C ASP A 432 9.22 -80.53 77.37
N LEU A 433 8.95 -79.80 78.46
CA LEU A 433 9.00 -78.33 78.49
C LEU A 433 10.43 -77.82 78.23
N LYS A 434 11.44 -78.54 78.71
CA LYS A 434 12.85 -78.21 78.55
C LYS A 434 13.34 -78.46 77.12
N ILE A 435 12.86 -79.51 76.46
CA ILE A 435 13.07 -79.73 75.02
C ILE A 435 12.43 -78.58 74.21
N GLN A 436 11.16 -78.24 74.48
CA GLN A 436 10.47 -77.13 73.79
C GLN A 436 11.15 -75.78 74.00
N LEU A 437 11.70 -75.52 75.19
CA LEU A 437 12.50 -74.32 75.45
C LEU A 437 13.76 -74.29 74.59
N GLN A 438 14.49 -75.42 74.51
CA GLN A 438 15.72 -75.50 73.71
C GLN A 438 15.43 -75.34 72.21
N GLU A 439 14.32 -75.89 71.71
CA GLU A 439 13.85 -75.68 70.34
C GLU A 439 13.47 -74.22 70.06
N ALA A 440 12.82 -73.55 71.03
CA ALA A 440 12.48 -72.13 70.92
C ALA A 440 13.73 -71.24 70.91
N GLU A 441 14.73 -71.51 71.74
CA GLU A 441 16.04 -70.83 71.72
C GLU A 441 16.74 -70.99 70.36
N ASN A 442 16.80 -72.22 69.84
CA ASN A 442 17.37 -72.49 68.51
C ASN A 442 16.61 -71.75 67.39
N ALA A 443 15.27 -71.71 67.46
CA ALA A 443 14.44 -70.97 66.51
C ALA A 443 14.64 -69.44 66.60
N LEU A 444 14.88 -68.90 67.80
CA LEU A 444 15.23 -67.49 68.00
C LEU A 444 16.60 -67.16 67.40
N VAL A 445 17.62 -68.01 67.59
CA VAL A 445 18.94 -67.85 66.96
C VAL A 445 18.83 -67.87 65.43
N LEU A 446 18.05 -68.78 64.85
CA LEU A 446 17.81 -68.81 63.40
C LEU A 446 17.09 -67.54 62.89
N LYS A 447 16.11 -67.01 63.63
CA LYS A 447 15.46 -65.74 63.27
C LYS A 447 16.40 -64.55 63.41
N GLN A 448 17.25 -64.51 64.43
CA GLN A 448 18.25 -63.45 64.62
C GLN A 448 19.25 -63.43 63.44
N ASN A 449 19.77 -64.59 63.06
CA ASN A 449 20.65 -64.73 61.89
C ASN A 449 19.99 -64.28 60.57
N LEU A 450 18.67 -64.45 60.42
CA LEU A 450 17.92 -63.93 59.26
C LEU A 450 17.73 -62.41 59.35
N ILE A 451 17.39 -61.88 60.53
CA ILE A 451 17.26 -60.43 60.78
C ILE A 451 18.57 -59.71 60.44
N ASP A 452 19.71 -60.25 60.86
CA ASP A 452 21.00 -59.58 60.65
C ASP A 452 21.47 -59.62 59.18
N LYS A 453 21.16 -60.70 58.44
CA LYS A 453 21.30 -60.73 56.97
C LYS A 453 20.43 -59.69 56.28
N LEU A 454 19.15 -59.58 56.67
CA LEU A 454 18.23 -58.60 56.11
C LEU A 454 18.64 -57.15 56.44
N LYS A 455 19.29 -56.90 57.59
CA LYS A 455 19.92 -55.61 57.88
C LYS A 455 21.11 -55.35 56.95
N GLU A 456 21.99 -56.33 56.75
CA GLU A 456 23.15 -56.21 55.86
C GLU A 456 22.72 -55.91 54.41
N GLU A 457 21.68 -56.60 53.92
CA GLU A 457 21.06 -56.34 52.61
C GLU A 457 20.38 -54.97 52.56
N ALA A 458 19.67 -54.55 53.61
CA ALA A 458 19.06 -53.22 53.68
C ALA A 458 20.10 -52.08 53.68
N GLU A 459 21.26 -52.28 54.31
CA GLU A 459 22.35 -51.31 54.33
C GLU A 459 23.04 -51.20 52.95
N LYS A 460 23.31 -52.34 52.30
CA LYS A 460 23.78 -52.38 50.90
C LYS A 460 22.80 -51.65 49.98
N ASN A 461 21.50 -51.94 50.09
CA ASN A 461 20.47 -51.27 49.31
C ASN A 461 20.37 -49.77 49.60
N ARG A 462 20.62 -49.32 50.85
CA ARG A 462 20.68 -47.88 51.19
C ARG A 462 21.83 -47.19 50.47
N SER A 463 23.04 -47.76 50.52
CA SER A 463 24.20 -47.21 49.81
C SER A 463 24.02 -47.16 48.29
N ALA A 464 23.26 -48.09 47.71
CA ALA A 464 22.87 -48.04 46.31
C ALA A 464 21.85 -46.91 46.03
N LEU A 465 20.86 -46.72 46.91
CA LEU A 465 19.85 -45.67 46.79
C LEU A 465 20.45 -44.25 46.94
N GLU A 466 21.52 -44.08 47.70
CA GLU A 466 22.26 -42.80 47.80
C GLU A 466 22.83 -42.31 46.47
N THR A 467 23.03 -43.20 45.48
CA THR A 467 23.44 -42.82 44.12
C THR A 467 22.30 -42.21 43.30
N VAL A 468 21.04 -42.53 43.61
CA VAL A 468 19.88 -42.11 42.80
C VAL A 468 19.69 -40.59 42.81
N PRO A 469 19.75 -39.86 43.94
CA PRO A 469 19.73 -38.40 43.94
C PRO A 469 20.83 -37.78 43.07
N VAL A 470 22.04 -38.34 43.08
CA VAL A 470 23.18 -37.82 42.28
C VAL A 470 22.88 -37.97 40.79
N LEU A 471 22.40 -39.14 40.36
CA LEU A 471 22.02 -39.39 38.97
C LEU A 471 20.82 -38.53 38.52
N THR A 472 19.86 -38.27 39.39
CA THR A 472 18.73 -37.36 39.12
C THR A 472 19.22 -35.93 38.88
N HIS A 473 20.02 -35.36 39.80
CA HIS A 473 20.59 -34.02 39.61
C HIS A 473 21.47 -33.94 38.35
N GLN A 474 22.24 -34.98 38.05
CA GLN A 474 23.08 -35.03 36.85
C GLN A 474 22.22 -35.01 35.57
N ALA A 475 21.09 -35.71 35.54
CA ALA A 475 20.14 -35.68 34.42
C ALA A 475 19.40 -34.32 34.32
N GLU A 476 19.10 -33.68 35.44
CA GLU A 476 18.51 -32.32 35.47
C GLU A 476 19.48 -31.25 34.97
N ILE A 477 20.76 -31.34 35.32
CA ILE A 477 21.83 -30.48 34.79
C ILE A 477 21.95 -30.66 33.27
N TYR A 478 22.11 -31.89 32.77
CA TYR A 478 22.20 -32.13 31.31
C TYR A 478 20.94 -31.67 30.54
N LYS A 479 19.76 -31.74 31.16
CA LYS A 479 18.53 -31.19 30.61
C LYS A 479 18.54 -29.66 30.57
N ALA A 480 19.06 -29.00 31.61
CA ALA A 480 19.21 -27.55 31.65
C ALA A 480 20.23 -27.07 30.61
N ASP A 481 21.39 -27.72 30.53
CA ASP A 481 22.44 -27.44 29.55
C ASP A 481 21.92 -27.58 28.11
N PHE A 482 21.20 -28.67 27.81
CA PHE A 482 20.56 -28.88 26.51
C PHE A 482 19.54 -27.78 26.15
N LEU A 483 18.74 -27.32 27.12
CA LEU A 483 17.78 -26.24 26.91
C LEU A 483 18.46 -24.88 26.71
N ALA A 484 19.53 -24.59 27.45
CA ALA A 484 20.33 -23.38 27.28
C ALA A 484 21.04 -23.34 25.93
N GLU A 485 21.70 -24.44 25.54
CA GLU A 485 22.35 -24.64 24.24
C GLU A 485 21.34 -24.57 23.08
N ARG A 486 20.13 -25.12 23.27
CA ARG A 486 19.04 -24.96 22.30
C ARG A 486 18.63 -23.48 22.15
N GLN A 487 18.41 -22.76 23.25
CA GLN A 487 18.02 -21.36 23.21
C GLN A 487 19.13 -20.49 22.58
N ALA A 488 20.41 -20.82 22.82
CA ALA A 488 21.55 -20.18 22.18
C ALA A 488 21.55 -20.42 20.66
N ARG A 489 21.30 -21.66 20.20
CA ARG A 489 21.14 -21.97 18.77
C ARG A 489 19.95 -21.26 18.12
N GLU A 490 18.81 -21.16 18.81
CA GLU A 490 17.63 -20.47 18.29
C GLU A 490 17.91 -18.97 18.09
N LYS A 491 18.55 -18.29 19.05
CA LYS A 491 19.02 -16.90 18.93
C LYS A 491 20.08 -16.71 17.85
N LEU A 492 21.02 -17.65 17.72
CA LEU A 492 22.05 -17.61 16.67
C LEU A 492 21.43 -17.78 15.27
N HIS A 493 20.38 -18.60 15.14
CA HIS A 493 19.64 -18.75 13.89
C HIS A 493 18.86 -17.48 13.55
N GLU A 494 18.21 -16.84 14.53
CA GLU A 494 17.54 -15.54 14.37
C GLU A 494 18.51 -14.46 13.88
N GLN A 495 19.68 -14.34 14.53
CA GLN A 495 20.76 -13.43 14.09
C GLN A 495 21.29 -13.76 12.70
N LYS A 496 21.43 -15.05 12.35
CA LYS A 496 21.85 -15.49 11.01
C LYS A 496 20.86 -15.05 9.94
N GLU A 497 19.55 -15.24 10.13
CA GLU A 497 18.56 -14.82 9.13
C GLU A 497 18.56 -13.30 8.94
N ILE A 498 18.65 -12.52 10.03
CA ILE A 498 18.76 -11.04 9.96
C ILE A 498 20.01 -10.61 9.16
N LEU A 499 21.16 -11.22 9.42
CA LEU A 499 22.40 -10.93 8.68
C LEU A 499 22.33 -11.38 7.21
N GLN A 500 21.61 -12.47 6.92
CA GLN A 500 21.41 -12.98 5.57
C GLN A 500 20.47 -12.07 4.76
N GLU A 501 19.44 -11.50 5.39
CA GLU A 501 18.53 -10.52 4.79
C GLU A 501 19.25 -9.17 4.55
N GLN A 502 20.05 -8.68 5.51
CA GLN A 502 20.92 -7.51 5.33
C GLN A 502 21.93 -7.71 4.19
N LEU A 503 22.57 -8.88 4.11
CA LEU A 503 23.49 -9.22 3.02
C LEU A 503 22.76 -9.22 1.66
N HIS A 504 21.54 -9.75 1.60
CA HIS A 504 20.73 -9.73 0.39
C HIS A 504 20.36 -8.30 -0.03
N GLN A 505 19.94 -7.45 0.91
CA GLN A 505 19.68 -6.02 0.63
C GLN A 505 20.92 -5.32 0.05
N VAL A 506 22.09 -5.49 0.67
CA VAL A 506 23.35 -4.89 0.20
C VAL A 506 23.76 -5.45 -1.18
N GLN A 507 23.47 -6.71 -1.49
CA GLN A 507 23.67 -7.27 -2.83
C GLN A 507 22.76 -6.62 -3.89
N VAL A 508 21.47 -6.42 -3.57
CA VAL A 508 20.50 -5.74 -4.45
C VAL A 508 20.89 -4.28 -4.66
N GLU A 509 21.32 -3.56 -3.61
CA GLU A 509 21.82 -2.19 -3.70
C GLU A 509 23.10 -2.10 -4.53
N ARG A 510 24.06 -3.02 -4.32
CA ARG A 510 25.29 -3.14 -5.14
C ARG A 510 24.95 -3.32 -6.62
N ASP A 511 24.04 -4.23 -6.95
CA ASP A 511 23.76 -4.56 -8.35
C ASP A 511 22.92 -3.46 -9.04
N ARG A 512 22.00 -2.81 -8.32
CA ARG A 512 21.35 -1.56 -8.75
C ARG A 512 22.37 -0.45 -9.03
N LEU A 513 23.40 -0.29 -8.19
CA LEU A 513 24.46 0.69 -8.40
C LEU A 513 25.36 0.33 -9.61
N LYS A 514 25.59 -0.96 -9.88
CA LYS A 514 26.24 -1.41 -11.13
C LYS A 514 25.39 -1.06 -12.35
N GLU A 515 24.10 -1.37 -12.35
CA GLU A 515 23.19 -1.03 -13.46
C GLU A 515 23.18 0.48 -13.72
N GLN A 516 23.22 1.31 -12.68
CA GLN A 516 23.36 2.76 -12.81
C GLN A 516 24.72 3.19 -13.39
N LEU A 517 25.82 2.56 -12.96
CA LEU A 517 27.17 2.83 -13.49
C LEU A 517 27.32 2.38 -14.95
N GLU A 518 26.81 1.20 -15.29
CA GLU A 518 26.79 0.65 -16.65
C GLU A 518 25.88 1.48 -17.55
N GLY A 519 24.68 1.86 -17.10
CA GLY A 519 23.79 2.79 -17.80
C GLY A 519 24.43 4.16 -18.03
N THR A 520 25.11 4.72 -17.04
CA THR A 520 25.85 6.00 -17.17
C THR A 520 27.02 5.88 -18.14
N SER A 521 27.78 4.78 -18.06
CA SER A 521 28.89 4.50 -18.97
C SER A 521 28.42 4.29 -20.41
N ARG A 522 27.29 3.58 -20.57
CA ARG A 522 26.62 3.36 -21.86
C ARG A 522 26.11 4.66 -22.46
N ALA A 523 25.37 5.47 -21.71
CA ALA A 523 24.89 6.78 -22.15
C ALA A 523 26.06 7.69 -22.58
N ARG A 524 27.17 7.66 -21.84
CA ARG A 524 28.41 8.39 -22.20
C ARG A 524 29.08 7.86 -23.48
N MET A 525 29.04 6.56 -23.75
CA MET A 525 29.50 6.00 -25.02
C MET A 525 28.55 6.33 -26.18
N GLU A 526 27.24 6.29 -25.96
CA GLU A 526 26.22 6.67 -26.95
C GLU A 526 26.31 8.17 -27.28
N GLU A 527 26.56 9.06 -26.29
CA GLU A 527 26.86 10.48 -26.53
C GLU A 527 28.14 10.67 -27.36
N MET A 528 29.22 9.93 -27.04
CA MET A 528 30.46 9.97 -27.84
C MET A 528 30.21 9.54 -29.28
N GLN A 529 29.41 8.48 -29.50
CA GLN A 529 29.03 8.02 -30.83
C GLN A 529 28.15 9.04 -31.57
N GLN A 530 27.20 9.68 -30.89
CA GLN A 530 26.35 10.75 -31.45
C GLN A 530 27.20 11.93 -31.94
N ARG A 531 28.12 12.45 -31.11
CA ARG A 531 29.05 13.53 -31.51
C ARG A 531 29.91 13.17 -32.73
N HIS A 532 30.27 11.89 -32.90
CA HIS A 532 30.95 11.42 -34.11
C HIS A 532 30.01 11.28 -35.32
N LEU A 533 28.77 10.81 -35.13
CA LEU A 533 27.75 10.69 -36.18
C LEU A 533 27.26 12.04 -36.72
N GLU A 534 27.11 13.04 -35.84
CA GLU A 534 26.70 14.40 -36.22
C GLU A 534 27.77 15.09 -37.07
N ASN A 535 29.06 14.87 -36.79
CA ASN A 535 30.17 15.32 -37.65
C ASN A 535 30.18 14.69 -39.06
N TYR A 536 29.42 13.61 -39.29
CA TYR A 536 29.21 13.01 -40.61
C TYR A 536 27.86 13.37 -41.26
N ARG A 537 27.02 14.21 -40.62
CA ARG A 537 25.77 14.73 -41.20
C ARG A 537 25.89 16.19 -41.62
N SER A 538 26.51 16.40 -42.79
CA SER A 538 26.34 17.62 -43.59
C SER A 538 25.76 17.29 -44.97
N PRO A 539 24.98 18.18 -45.63
CA PRO A 539 24.10 17.79 -46.74
C PRO A 539 24.61 18.17 -48.15
N LEU A 540 23.82 17.79 -49.15
CA LEU A 540 23.94 18.00 -50.61
C LEU A 540 24.90 17.02 -51.31
N LEU A 541 24.50 16.09 -52.20
CA LEU A 541 23.75 16.10 -53.49
C LEU A 541 24.65 15.27 -54.50
N PRO A 542 24.25 14.94 -55.75
CA PRO A 542 23.29 13.89 -56.08
C PRO A 542 23.79 12.85 -57.12
N HIS A 543 23.02 11.77 -57.30
CA HIS A 543 23.02 10.81 -58.44
C HIS A 543 24.33 10.10 -58.84
N LEU A 544 24.30 8.76 -58.83
CA LEU A 544 24.19 7.96 -60.08
C LEU A 544 23.88 6.47 -59.79
N HIS A 545 23.35 5.78 -60.81
CA HIS A 545 22.90 4.37 -60.82
C HIS A 545 23.03 3.87 -62.28
N PRO A 546 23.00 2.56 -62.60
CA PRO A 546 23.01 1.37 -61.74
C PRO A 546 24.13 0.37 -62.13
N HIS A 547 24.14 -0.86 -61.56
CA HIS A 547 24.07 -2.14 -62.32
C HIS A 547 24.19 -3.40 -61.42
N HIS A 548 23.35 -4.40 -61.73
CA HIS A 548 23.38 -5.86 -61.47
C HIS A 548 23.90 -6.48 -60.15
N HIS A 549 22.93 -7.11 -59.45
CA HIS A 549 22.89 -8.49 -58.89
C HIS A 549 23.98 -9.51 -59.34
N PRO A 550 24.29 -10.57 -58.54
CA PRO A 550 23.27 -11.50 -58.02
C PRO A 550 23.41 -12.07 -56.59
N GLN A 551 22.41 -12.90 -56.26
CA GLN A 551 22.22 -13.82 -55.12
C GLN A 551 23.43 -14.72 -54.76
N PRO A 552 23.46 -15.30 -53.53
CA PRO A 552 23.10 -16.72 -53.45
C PRO A 552 22.31 -17.18 -52.20
N ALA A 553 21.70 -18.36 -52.33
CA ALA A 553 21.22 -19.28 -51.29
C ALA A 553 21.14 -20.70 -51.93
N PRO A 554 20.85 -21.82 -51.22
CA PRO A 554 20.97 -22.12 -49.78
C PRO A 554 21.71 -23.47 -49.51
N TYR A 555 21.76 -23.91 -48.24
CA TYR A 555 22.05 -25.30 -47.77
C TYR A 555 23.51 -25.83 -47.86
N PRO A 556 23.88 -26.93 -47.17
CA PRO A 556 23.07 -27.82 -46.31
C PRO A 556 23.53 -27.97 -44.84
N MET A 557 22.66 -28.63 -44.04
CA MET A 557 22.94 -29.09 -42.67
C MET A 557 23.90 -30.30 -42.64
N ALA A 558 24.70 -30.41 -41.58
CA ALA A 558 25.44 -31.63 -41.24
C ALA A 558 25.56 -31.78 -39.70
N GLY A 559 24.48 -32.21 -39.05
CA GLY A 559 24.46 -32.41 -37.60
C GLY A 559 23.40 -33.40 -37.13
N ALA A 560 23.76 -34.68 -37.07
CA ALA A 560 23.04 -35.71 -36.29
C ALA A 560 23.85 -37.02 -36.20
N THR A 561 24.21 -37.43 -34.98
CA THR A 561 24.22 -38.87 -34.62
C THR A 561 24.09 -38.99 -33.10
N ILE A 562 22.98 -39.58 -32.65
CA ILE A 562 22.71 -40.00 -31.26
C ILE A 562 22.62 -41.54 -31.27
N PRO A 563 22.85 -42.23 -30.15
CA PRO A 563 21.72 -42.57 -29.26
C PRO A 563 22.12 -42.45 -27.76
N PHE A 564 21.24 -42.21 -26.77
CA PHE A 564 20.12 -43.06 -26.29
C PHE A 564 20.57 -44.52 -26.01
N SER A 565 20.31 -45.18 -24.88
CA SER A 565 19.66 -44.86 -23.58
C SER A 565 19.89 -46.10 -22.66
N PRO A 566 19.20 -46.32 -21.52
CA PRO A 566 18.83 -45.45 -20.41
C PRO A 566 19.20 -46.05 -19.00
N ALA A 567 18.79 -45.33 -17.93
CA ALA A 567 18.31 -45.85 -16.64
C ALA A 567 19.28 -46.25 -15.47
N GLN A 568 18.85 -45.77 -14.29
CA GLN A 568 18.92 -46.34 -12.93
C GLN A 568 20.13 -46.14 -11.97
N ASP A 569 19.71 -45.81 -10.74
CA ASP A 569 20.22 -46.12 -9.40
C ASP A 569 21.37 -45.36 -8.70
N THR A 570 20.93 -44.45 -7.82
CA THR A 570 21.34 -44.25 -6.42
C THR A 570 22.82 -44.08 -6.06
N GLY A 571 23.18 -42.92 -5.48
CA GLY A 571 24.46 -42.75 -4.79
C GLY A 571 24.70 -41.33 -4.26
N ALA A 572 24.21 -41.02 -3.06
CA ALA A 572 24.35 -39.69 -2.49
C ALA A 572 25.80 -39.34 -2.10
N ARG A 573 26.27 -38.15 -2.50
CA ARG A 573 27.27 -37.38 -1.72
C ARG A 573 27.15 -35.88 -1.94
N ARG A 574 27.06 -35.12 -0.84
CA ARG A 574 27.18 -33.66 -0.87
C ARG A 574 28.60 -33.28 -1.29
N ARG A 575 28.73 -32.28 -2.16
CA ARG A 575 29.69 -31.18 -1.99
C ARG A 575 28.96 -29.89 -2.33
N SER A 576 29.01 -28.90 -1.43
CA SER A 576 28.48 -27.57 -1.73
C SER A 576 29.40 -26.87 -2.73
N PHE A 577 28.83 -26.04 -3.60
CA PHE A 577 29.59 -25.00 -4.29
C PHE A 577 30.14 -24.02 -3.24
N ASN A 578 31.39 -23.60 -3.42
CA ASN A 578 32.00 -22.52 -2.65
C ASN A 578 33.12 -21.86 -3.48
N GLU A 579 32.74 -21.32 -4.63
CA GLU A 579 33.60 -20.47 -5.48
C GLU A 579 33.41 -19.01 -5.05
N GLY A 580 34.49 -18.28 -4.75
CA GLY A 580 34.37 -16.83 -4.51
C GLY A 580 35.37 -16.13 -3.58
N GLN A 581 36.25 -16.84 -2.87
CA GLN A 581 37.34 -16.21 -2.11
C GLN A 581 38.71 -16.72 -2.61
N PRO A 582 39.70 -15.84 -2.85
CA PRO A 582 41.07 -16.26 -3.13
C PRO A 582 41.71 -16.80 -1.85
N GLU A 583 42.46 -17.90 -1.96
CA GLU A 583 43.22 -18.46 -0.83
C GLU A 583 44.40 -17.52 -0.49
N LEU A 584 44.28 -16.79 0.63
CA LEU A 584 45.29 -15.85 1.12
C LEU A 584 46.45 -16.59 1.80
N CYS A 585 47.24 -17.30 0.99
CA CYS A 585 48.34 -18.14 1.44
C CYS A 585 49.71 -17.45 1.32
N CYS A 586 50.58 -17.60 2.32
CA CYS A 586 51.94 -17.08 2.27
C CYS A 586 52.80 -17.84 1.25
N PRO A 587 53.49 -17.18 0.29
CA PRO A 587 54.22 -17.86 -0.78
C PRO A 587 55.49 -18.61 -0.32
N LYS A 588 56.05 -18.31 0.87
CA LYS A 588 57.27 -18.98 1.39
C LYS A 588 56.96 -20.30 2.12
N CYS A 589 55.82 -20.40 2.80
CA CYS A 589 55.49 -21.50 3.72
C CYS A 589 54.08 -22.11 3.50
N GLN A 590 53.28 -21.54 2.60
CA GLN A 590 51.89 -21.94 2.31
C GLN A 590 50.93 -21.83 3.51
N TYR A 591 51.26 -21.03 4.52
CA TYR A 591 50.35 -20.71 5.64
C TYR A 591 49.08 -20.00 5.13
N PRO A 592 47.88 -20.56 5.35
CA PRO A 592 46.62 -19.93 4.96
C PRO A 592 46.19 -18.90 6.02
N ALA A 593 46.10 -17.63 5.64
CA ALA A 593 45.58 -16.56 6.47
C ALA A 593 44.07 -16.37 6.26
N PRO A 594 43.30 -16.00 7.30
CA PRO A 594 41.87 -15.70 7.17
C PRO A 594 41.59 -14.35 6.47
N ASP A 595 42.54 -13.42 6.53
CA ASP A 595 42.46 -12.07 5.97
C ASP A 595 43.84 -11.57 5.49
N LEU A 596 43.84 -10.41 4.82
CA LEU A 596 45.04 -9.83 4.22
C LEU A 596 46.01 -9.28 5.28
N ASP A 597 45.49 -8.80 6.41
CA ASP A 597 46.31 -8.23 7.50
C ASP A 597 47.09 -9.32 8.22
N THR A 598 46.46 -10.46 8.54
CA THR A 598 47.13 -11.65 9.07
C THR A 598 48.14 -12.19 8.07
N LEU A 599 47.82 -12.18 6.76
CA LEU A 599 48.78 -12.57 5.72
C LEU A 599 49.98 -11.62 5.67
N GLN A 600 49.78 -10.31 5.78
CA GLN A 600 50.83 -9.30 5.70
C GLN A 600 51.76 -9.36 6.93
N ILE A 601 51.20 -9.52 8.14
CA ILE A 601 51.96 -9.75 9.38
C ILE A 601 52.78 -11.04 9.21
N HIS A 602 52.14 -12.15 8.83
CA HIS A 602 52.82 -13.42 8.65
C HIS A 602 53.92 -13.35 7.58
N ILE A 603 53.71 -12.67 6.45
CA ILE A 603 54.73 -12.48 5.42
C ILE A 603 55.92 -11.67 5.95
N MET A 604 55.69 -10.65 6.78
CA MET A 604 56.74 -9.80 7.34
C MET A 604 57.63 -10.52 8.35
N ASP A 605 57.04 -11.41 9.16
CA ASP A 605 57.79 -12.30 10.07
C ASP A 605 58.44 -13.46 9.30
N CYS A 606 57.72 -14.05 8.34
CA CYS A 606 58.17 -15.23 7.61
C CYS A 606 59.26 -14.91 6.57
N ILE A 607 59.39 -13.69 6.05
CA ILE A 607 60.45 -13.34 5.08
C ILE A 607 61.85 -13.28 5.72
N GLN A 608 61.95 -13.13 7.05
CA GLN A 608 63.20 -13.25 7.81
C GLN A 608 63.75 -14.71 7.80
#